data_AF-A0A0C1R674-F1
#
_entry.id   AF-A0A0C1R674-F1
#
_cell.length_a   1.000
_cell.length_b   1.000
_cell.length_c   1.000
_cell.angle_alpha   90.00
_cell.angle_beta   90.00
_cell.angle_gamma   90.00
#
_symmetry.space_group_name_H-M   'P 1'
#
loop_
_entity.id
_entity.type
_entity.pdbx_description
1 polymer ?
#
loop_
_entity_poly.entity_id
_entity_poly.type
_entity_poly.pdbx_seq_one_letter_code
_entity_poly.pdbx_strand_id
1 'polypeptide(L)'
;MTLDQVKIILVEPSGPMNVGSVARVMKNFGFHHLVLVNPQCDPLSLEALHMAVHAKDILHSSQSVATLPEALQGCQRAIATTARVRDWGTPMENPRTALPWLLENPQHSAALIFGREDRGLSNEELNYAQRFVRIPTSSTYPSLNLATAVSLCCYELATFYTENLKNMENKQLIASENALDDDLAALDVVETYYQELESLLLKIGYLYAHTSSSRMEKFRQLYNRARLQTKEVAMLRGILRQVEWAIRNLYNREES
;
A
#
# COMPACT_ATOMS: atom_id res chain seq x y z
N MET A 1 8.64 13.00 12.07
CA MET A 1 7.60 12.08 11.58
C MET A 1 6.30 12.84 11.51
N THR A 2 5.44 12.61 10.52
CA THR A 2 4.11 13.23 10.44
C THR A 2 3.10 12.15 10.02
N LEU A 3 1.92 12.15 10.63
CA LEU A 3 0.82 11.27 10.22
C LEU A 3 0.24 11.69 8.86
N ASP A 4 0.48 12.95 8.46
CA ASP A 4 0.05 13.50 7.18
C ASP A 4 0.59 12.75 5.96
N GLN A 5 1.74 12.08 6.05
CA GLN A 5 2.25 11.33 4.90
C GLN A 5 1.59 9.96 4.70
N VAL A 6 0.73 9.53 5.63
CA VAL A 6 0.03 8.24 5.52
C VAL A 6 -1.31 8.42 4.83
N LYS A 7 -1.42 7.88 3.62
CA LYS A 7 -2.68 7.74 2.89
C LYS A 7 -3.50 6.59 3.47
N ILE A 8 -4.74 6.86 3.85
CA ILE A 8 -5.73 5.84 4.15
C ILE A 8 -6.45 5.50 2.84
N ILE A 9 -6.28 4.27 2.36
CA ILE A 9 -6.81 3.82 1.07
C ILE A 9 -7.95 2.84 1.33
N LEU A 10 -9.15 3.16 0.81
CA LEU A 10 -10.31 2.27 0.85
C LEU A 10 -10.55 1.72 -0.56
N VAL A 11 -10.49 0.40 -0.71
CA VAL A 11 -10.74 -0.28 -1.99
C VAL A 11 -12.18 -0.73 -2.10
N GLU A 12 -12.88 -0.16 -3.09
CA GLU A 12 -14.29 -0.39 -3.40
C GLU A 12 -15.21 -0.32 -2.17
N PRO A 13 -15.15 0.76 -1.36
CA PRO A 13 -16.09 0.91 -0.26
C PRO A 13 -17.53 0.99 -0.79
N SER A 14 -18.44 0.25 -0.17
CA SER A 14 -19.83 0.15 -0.58
C SER A 14 -20.81 0.87 0.36
N GLY A 15 -20.43 1.04 1.63
CA GLY A 15 -21.26 1.71 2.63
C GLY A 15 -20.93 3.20 2.78
N PRO A 16 -21.79 4.15 2.33
CA PRO A 16 -21.52 5.58 2.51
C PRO A 16 -21.38 5.96 4.00
N MET A 17 -22.17 5.33 4.88
CA MET A 17 -22.03 5.50 6.32
C MET A 17 -20.66 5.05 6.86
N ASN A 18 -20.07 3.98 6.30
CA ASN A 18 -18.73 3.54 6.66
C ASN A 18 -17.69 4.56 6.20
N VAL A 19 -17.80 5.08 4.97
CA VAL A 19 -16.89 6.12 4.45
C VAL A 19 -16.92 7.36 5.34
N GLY A 20 -18.11 7.84 5.71
CA GLY A 20 -18.24 8.95 6.66
C GLY A 20 -17.66 8.66 8.05
N SER A 21 -17.88 7.44 8.56
CA SER A 21 -17.32 7.00 9.85
C SER A 21 -15.79 6.90 9.81
N VAL A 22 -15.22 6.45 8.69
CA VAL A 22 -13.77 6.42 8.43
C VAL A 22 -13.21 7.84 8.46
N ALA A 23 -13.83 8.80 7.75
CA ALA A 23 -13.40 10.19 7.78
C ALA A 23 -13.39 10.75 9.22
N ARG A 24 -14.45 10.47 10.00
CA ARG A 24 -14.50 10.86 11.41
C ARG A 24 -13.36 10.26 12.23
N VAL A 25 -13.10 8.96 12.06
CA VAL A 25 -11.99 8.26 12.72
C VAL A 25 -10.65 8.87 12.34
N MET A 26 -10.41 9.12 11.05
CA MET A 26 -9.18 9.74 10.56
C MET A 26 -8.94 11.09 11.26
N LYS A 27 -9.97 11.95 11.31
CA LYS A 27 -9.87 13.24 11.98
C LYS A 27 -9.60 13.12 13.48
N ASN A 28 -10.20 12.15 14.17
CA ASN A 28 -9.95 11.90 15.59
C ASN A 28 -8.47 11.58 15.88
N PHE A 29 -7.77 10.95 14.94
CA PHE A 29 -6.38 10.50 15.11
C PHE A 29 -5.37 11.32 14.29
N GLY A 30 -5.78 12.42 13.66
CA GLY A 30 -4.88 13.34 12.95
C GLY A 30 -4.45 12.88 11.55
N PHE A 31 -5.26 12.07 10.88
CA PHE A 31 -5.06 11.70 9.47
C PHE A 31 -5.94 12.55 8.56
N HIS A 32 -5.41 12.96 7.40
CA HIS A 32 -6.10 13.88 6.50
C HIS A 32 -6.21 13.39 5.05
N HIS A 33 -5.44 12.38 4.65
CA HIS A 33 -5.36 11.91 3.27
C HIS A 33 -6.17 10.64 3.06
N LEU A 34 -7.42 10.80 2.63
CA LEU A 34 -8.31 9.70 2.25
C LEU A 34 -8.27 9.49 0.74
N VAL A 35 -8.00 8.26 0.30
CA VAL A 35 -8.08 7.86 -1.11
C VAL A 35 -9.11 6.73 -1.24
N LEU A 36 -10.04 6.88 -2.17
CA LEU A 36 -11.10 5.93 -2.48
C LEU A 36 -10.80 5.32 -3.84
N VAL A 37 -10.53 4.02 -3.88
CA VAL A 37 -10.32 3.29 -5.13
C VAL A 37 -11.66 2.72 -5.57
N ASN A 38 -12.16 3.15 -6.72
CA ASN A 38 -13.40 2.68 -7.33
C ASN A 38 -14.59 2.61 -6.32
N PRO A 39 -14.95 3.70 -5.62
CA PRO A 39 -16.00 3.68 -4.61
C PRO A 39 -17.35 3.24 -5.22
N GLN A 40 -18.04 2.32 -4.55
CA GLN A 40 -19.34 1.78 -4.96
C GLN A 40 -20.51 2.52 -4.27
N CYS A 41 -20.22 3.66 -3.66
CA CYS A 41 -21.17 4.58 -3.05
C CYS A 41 -20.75 6.03 -3.27
N ASP A 42 -21.67 6.97 -3.11
CA ASP A 42 -21.34 8.40 -3.11
C ASP A 42 -20.71 8.80 -1.76
N PRO A 43 -19.41 9.18 -1.72
CA PRO A 43 -18.74 9.61 -0.49
C PRO A 43 -19.25 10.96 0.04
N LEU A 44 -20.00 11.72 -0.76
CA LEU A 44 -20.62 12.99 -0.38
C LEU A 44 -22.14 12.90 -0.19
N SER A 45 -22.68 11.67 -0.16
CA SER A 45 -24.08 11.42 0.21
C SER A 45 -24.43 11.99 1.58
N LEU A 46 -25.71 12.24 1.79
CA LEU A 46 -26.22 12.78 3.06
C LEU A 46 -25.84 11.87 4.25
N GLU A 47 -25.91 10.56 4.05
CA GLU A 47 -25.55 9.53 5.01
C GLU A 47 -24.05 9.58 5.36
N ALA A 48 -23.17 9.71 4.37
CA ALA A 48 -21.73 9.83 4.59
C ALA A 48 -21.40 11.12 5.35
N LEU A 49 -21.97 12.25 4.92
CA LEU A 49 -21.77 13.56 5.56
C LEU A 49 -22.31 13.60 6.99
N HIS A 50 -23.43 12.91 7.27
CA HIS A 50 -23.98 12.77 8.61
C HIS A 50 -23.03 11.97 9.51
N MET A 51 -22.49 10.85 9.03
CA MET A 51 -21.56 10.02 9.81
C MET A 51 -20.20 10.70 10.04
N ALA A 52 -19.76 11.56 9.11
CA ALA A 52 -18.51 12.31 9.24
C ALA A 52 -18.58 13.43 10.31
N VAL A 53 -19.78 13.98 10.59
CA VAL A 53 -19.99 15.06 11.57
C VAL A 53 -19.09 16.28 11.26
N HIS A 54 -17.99 16.46 12.00
CA HIS A 54 -17.03 17.55 11.83
C HIS A 54 -15.86 17.20 10.89
N ALA A 55 -15.82 15.99 10.33
CA ALA A 55 -14.80 15.50 9.42
C ALA A 55 -15.21 15.54 7.94
N LYS A 56 -16.20 16.37 7.59
CA LYS A 56 -16.67 16.53 6.19
C LYS A 56 -15.57 17.06 5.28
N ASP A 57 -14.64 17.84 5.81
CA ASP A 57 -13.45 18.32 5.12
C ASP A 57 -12.61 17.16 4.56
N ILE A 58 -12.45 16.05 5.29
CA ILE A 58 -11.73 14.86 4.80
C ILE A 58 -12.49 14.20 3.63
N LEU A 59 -13.82 14.18 3.66
CA LEU A 59 -14.61 13.66 2.54
C LEU A 59 -14.49 14.57 1.31
N HIS A 60 -14.57 15.89 1.52
CA HIS A 60 -14.43 16.87 0.44
C HIS A 60 -13.02 16.91 -0.18
N SER A 61 -11.97 16.66 0.61
CA SER A 61 -10.60 16.58 0.12
C SER A 61 -10.19 15.18 -0.34
N SER A 62 -11.07 14.18 -0.20
CA SER A 62 -10.76 12.80 -0.59
C SER A 62 -10.53 12.67 -2.10
N GLN A 63 -9.57 11.83 -2.47
CA GLN A 63 -9.26 11.55 -3.87
C GLN A 63 -9.96 10.26 -4.29
N SER A 64 -10.76 10.32 -5.35
CA SER A 64 -11.32 9.11 -5.97
C SER A 64 -10.50 8.74 -7.20
N VAL A 65 -10.02 7.51 -7.26
CA VAL A 65 -9.21 6.97 -8.37
C VAL A 65 -9.77 5.65 -8.87
N ALA A 66 -9.40 5.23 -10.07
CA ALA A 66 -9.96 4.03 -10.68
C ALA A 66 -9.30 2.75 -10.16
N THR A 67 -8.01 2.80 -9.86
CA THR A 67 -7.22 1.60 -9.55
C THR A 67 -6.35 1.75 -8.31
N LEU A 68 -5.98 0.63 -7.68
CA LEU A 68 -5.07 0.64 -6.53
C LEU A 68 -3.66 1.15 -6.88
N PRO A 69 -3.06 0.81 -8.04
CA PRO A 69 -1.83 1.44 -8.51
C PRO A 69 -1.87 2.96 -8.53
N GLU A 70 -2.97 3.58 -8.98
CA GLU A 70 -3.13 5.04 -8.97
C GLU A 70 -3.11 5.60 -7.55
N ALA A 71 -3.78 4.94 -6.60
CA ALA A 71 -3.78 5.37 -5.19
C ALA A 71 -2.39 5.30 -4.54
N LEU A 72 -1.54 4.39 -5.01
CA LEU A 72 -0.20 4.13 -4.50
C LEU A 72 0.90 4.98 -5.14
N GLN A 73 0.57 5.85 -6.09
CA GLN A 73 1.56 6.73 -6.72
C GLN A 73 2.32 7.58 -5.69
N GLY A 74 3.65 7.55 -5.78
CA GLY A 74 4.54 8.27 -4.88
C GLY A 74 4.68 7.66 -3.47
N CYS A 75 3.96 6.57 -3.16
CA CYS A 75 4.14 5.86 -1.90
C CYS A 75 5.37 4.96 -1.98
N GLN A 76 6.25 5.00 -0.99
CA GLN A 76 7.36 4.02 -0.90
C GLN A 76 6.96 2.78 -0.09
N ARG A 77 5.97 2.92 0.79
CA ARG A 77 5.61 1.92 1.79
C ARG A 77 4.12 1.70 1.77
N ALA A 78 3.69 0.44 1.69
CA ALA A 78 2.29 0.06 1.74
C ALA A 78 2.10 -1.14 2.68
N ILE A 79 1.13 -1.01 3.58
CA ILE A 79 0.63 -2.09 4.42
C ILE A 79 -0.81 -2.37 4.01
N ALA A 80 -1.13 -3.64 3.75
CA ALA A 80 -2.49 -4.08 3.52
C ALA A 80 -3.08 -4.78 4.75
N THR A 81 -4.36 -4.51 5.02
CA THR A 81 -5.11 -5.15 6.11
C THR A 81 -5.85 -6.40 5.62
N THR A 82 -5.78 -7.49 6.38
CA THR A 82 -6.50 -8.74 6.05
C THR A 82 -6.85 -9.53 7.30
N ALA A 83 -8.05 -10.11 7.33
CA ALA A 83 -8.45 -11.05 8.38
C ALA A 83 -8.02 -12.50 8.08
N ARG A 84 -7.69 -12.81 6.81
CA ARG A 84 -7.40 -14.17 6.34
C ARG A 84 -5.91 -14.46 6.40
N VAL A 85 -5.54 -15.55 7.08
CA VAL A 85 -4.21 -16.15 6.97
C VAL A 85 -4.14 -16.82 5.59
N ARG A 86 -3.18 -16.41 4.77
CA ARG A 86 -2.97 -16.97 3.42
C ARG A 86 -1.61 -17.68 3.39
N ASP A 87 -1.52 -18.70 2.56
CA ASP A 87 -0.37 -19.62 2.45
C ASP A 87 0.76 -19.03 1.58
N TRP A 88 1.04 -17.74 1.76
CA TRP A 88 1.93 -16.95 0.90
C TRP A 88 3.36 -16.81 1.43
N GLY A 89 3.67 -17.49 2.53
CA GLY A 89 5.00 -17.41 3.18
C GLY A 89 5.37 -16.02 3.74
N THR A 90 4.52 -14.99 3.56
CA THR A 90 4.69 -13.69 4.22
C THR A 90 3.98 -13.71 5.57
N PRO A 91 4.66 -13.39 6.68
CA PRO A 91 4.04 -13.40 8.00
C PRO A 91 2.94 -12.35 8.08
N MET A 92 1.81 -12.73 8.70
CA MET A 92 0.80 -11.75 9.14
C MET A 92 1.29 -11.08 10.41
N GLU A 93 1.33 -9.76 10.40
CA GLU A 93 1.93 -9.00 11.49
C GLU A 93 0.87 -8.30 12.35
N ASN A 94 1.24 -8.02 13.59
CA ASN A 94 0.38 -7.27 14.49
C ASN A 94 0.40 -5.77 14.11
N PRO A 95 -0.75 -5.07 14.10
CA PRO A 95 -0.79 -3.63 13.84
C PRO A 95 0.23 -2.82 14.67
N ARG A 96 0.38 -3.15 15.96
CA ARG A 96 1.31 -2.46 16.87
C ARG A 96 2.76 -2.50 16.42
N THR A 97 3.19 -3.63 15.85
CA THR A 97 4.59 -3.83 15.44
C THR A 97 4.83 -3.45 14.00
N ALA A 98 3.82 -3.57 13.14
CA ALA A 98 3.99 -3.35 11.70
C ALA A 98 3.72 -1.92 11.26
N LEU A 99 2.66 -1.29 11.79
CA LEU A 99 2.26 0.04 11.34
C LEU A 99 3.32 1.13 11.54
N PRO A 100 4.13 1.14 12.62
CA PRO A 100 5.21 2.13 12.80
C PRO A 100 6.16 2.26 11.60
N TRP A 101 6.34 1.19 10.82
CA TRP A 101 7.15 1.19 9.62
C TRP A 101 6.67 2.15 8.54
N LEU A 102 5.37 2.51 8.52
CA LEU A 102 4.86 3.54 7.61
C LEU A 102 5.42 4.94 7.92
N LEU A 103 5.98 5.15 9.12
CA LEU A 103 6.44 6.47 9.59
C LEU A 103 7.96 6.65 9.58
N GLU A 104 8.74 5.61 9.29
CA GLU A 104 10.21 5.68 9.37
C GLU A 104 10.82 6.69 8.40
N ASN A 105 10.19 6.93 7.24
CA ASN A 105 10.59 7.99 6.30
C ASN A 105 9.45 8.99 6.08
N PRO A 106 9.39 10.06 6.89
CA PRO A 106 8.29 11.01 6.84
C PRO A 106 8.41 12.04 5.71
N GLN A 107 9.43 11.97 4.86
CA GLN A 107 9.52 12.82 3.66
C GLN A 107 8.75 12.24 2.47
N HIS A 108 8.43 10.95 2.52
CA HIS A 108 7.73 10.24 1.46
C HIS A 108 6.39 9.73 1.93
N SER A 109 5.44 9.62 0.99
CA SER A 109 4.13 9.10 1.30
C SER A 109 4.17 7.60 1.58
N ALA A 110 3.25 7.17 2.43
CA ALA A 110 3.02 5.79 2.82
C ALA A 110 1.53 5.47 2.67
N ALA A 111 1.19 4.19 2.57
CA ALA A 111 -0.18 3.74 2.35
C ALA A 111 -0.60 2.68 3.38
N LEU A 112 -1.80 2.84 3.90
CA LEU A 112 -2.50 1.82 4.66
C LEU A 112 -3.80 1.46 3.94
N ILE A 113 -3.88 0.21 3.49
CA ILE A 113 -4.89 -0.25 2.53
C ILE A 113 -5.94 -1.12 3.24
N PHE A 114 -7.20 -0.77 3.02
CA PHE A 114 -8.38 -1.50 3.50
C PHE A 114 -9.23 -1.94 2.33
N GLY A 115 -9.76 -3.16 2.42
CA GLY A 115 -10.62 -3.72 1.38
C GLY A 115 -12.10 -3.52 1.65
N ARG A 116 -12.89 -4.06 0.73
CA ARG A 116 -14.35 -4.12 0.75
C ARG A 116 -14.89 -4.73 2.06
N GLU A 117 -16.06 -4.29 2.49
CA GLU A 117 -16.68 -4.73 3.75
C GLU A 117 -17.07 -6.23 3.75
N ASP A 118 -17.47 -6.76 2.61
CA ASP A 118 -17.99 -8.13 2.47
C ASP A 118 -16.89 -9.18 2.28
N ARG A 119 -15.83 -8.84 1.54
CA ARG A 119 -14.82 -9.80 1.07
C ARG A 119 -13.37 -9.38 1.32
N GLY A 120 -13.12 -8.15 1.75
CA GLY A 120 -11.78 -7.60 1.94
C GLY A 120 -11.02 -7.39 0.63
N LEU A 121 -9.69 -7.44 0.72
CA LEU A 121 -8.79 -7.29 -0.43
C LEU A 121 -8.65 -8.60 -1.23
N SER A 122 -8.65 -8.48 -2.55
CA SER A 122 -8.40 -9.57 -3.50
C SER A 122 -6.95 -10.06 -3.40
N ASN A 123 -6.63 -11.20 -4.02
CA ASN A 123 -5.23 -11.66 -4.09
C ASN A 123 -4.34 -10.65 -4.83
N GLU A 124 -4.87 -10.13 -5.94
CA GLU A 124 -4.20 -9.15 -6.78
C GLU A 124 -3.92 -7.84 -6.02
N GLU A 125 -4.90 -7.34 -5.26
CA GLU A 125 -4.76 -6.12 -4.46
C GLU A 125 -3.70 -6.26 -3.37
N LEU A 126 -3.61 -7.43 -2.73
CA LEU A 126 -2.59 -7.68 -1.71
C LEU A 126 -1.17 -7.70 -2.29
N ASN A 127 -0.99 -8.01 -3.57
CA ASN A 127 0.33 -8.02 -4.21
C ASN A 127 0.95 -6.62 -4.37
N TYR A 128 0.18 -5.55 -4.16
CA TYR A 128 0.67 -4.18 -4.17
C TYR A 128 1.24 -3.71 -2.82
N ALA A 129 1.05 -4.48 -1.75
CA ALA A 129 1.59 -4.17 -0.44
C ALA A 129 2.86 -4.96 -0.14
N GLN A 130 3.80 -4.35 0.59
CA GLN A 130 5.01 -5.05 1.04
C GLN A 130 4.81 -5.80 2.36
N ARG A 131 3.84 -5.37 3.17
CA ARG A 131 3.58 -5.96 4.49
C ARG A 131 2.08 -6.11 4.71
N PHE A 132 1.73 -7.02 5.60
CA PHE A 132 0.35 -7.39 5.85
C PHE A 132 0.07 -7.38 7.35
N VAL A 133 -1.02 -6.73 7.74
CA VAL A 133 -1.46 -6.71 9.13
C VAL A 133 -2.77 -7.45 9.31
N ARG A 134 -2.81 -8.21 10.40
CA ARG A 134 -4.03 -8.85 10.89
C ARG A 134 -4.34 -8.30 12.27
N ILE A 135 -5.46 -7.58 12.37
CA ILE A 135 -5.97 -7.15 13.66
C ILE A 135 -6.38 -8.40 14.46
N PRO A 136 -5.87 -8.60 15.69
CA PRO A 136 -6.28 -9.72 16.53
C PRO A 136 -7.77 -9.64 16.83
N THR A 137 -8.52 -10.65 16.40
CA THR A 137 -9.97 -10.77 16.59
C THR A 137 -10.32 -12.19 17.04
N SER A 138 -11.56 -12.36 17.52
CA SER A 138 -12.06 -13.69 17.88
C SER A 138 -12.02 -14.64 16.68
N SER A 139 -11.59 -15.88 16.89
CA SER A 139 -11.58 -16.91 15.84
C SER A 139 -12.98 -17.23 15.32
N THR A 140 -14.02 -17.00 16.14
CA THR A 140 -15.42 -17.26 15.79
C THR A 140 -16.02 -16.19 14.87
N TYR A 141 -15.54 -14.95 14.97
CA TYR A 141 -16.03 -13.83 14.17
C TYR A 141 -14.88 -12.86 13.89
N PRO A 142 -14.01 -13.19 12.91
CA PRO A 142 -12.77 -12.46 12.71
C PRO A 142 -12.93 -11.17 11.91
N SER A 143 -14.08 -10.98 11.26
CA SER A 143 -14.35 -9.81 10.41
C SER A 143 -14.76 -8.60 11.23
N LEU A 144 -14.09 -7.48 11.00
CA LEU A 144 -14.45 -6.19 11.59
C LEU A 144 -15.18 -5.33 10.57
N ASN A 145 -16.07 -4.48 11.06
CA ASN A 145 -16.56 -3.36 10.26
C ASN A 145 -15.38 -2.49 9.79
N LEU A 146 -15.48 -1.95 8.57
CA LEU A 146 -14.43 -1.15 7.94
C LEU A 146 -13.96 0.02 8.82
N ALA A 147 -14.88 0.83 9.35
CA ALA A 147 -14.53 1.97 10.19
C ALA A 147 -13.88 1.54 11.52
N THR A 148 -14.28 0.39 12.07
CA THR A 148 -13.64 -0.20 13.25
C THR A 148 -12.21 -0.64 12.96
N ALA A 149 -11.97 -1.32 11.82
CA ALA A 149 -10.63 -1.72 11.42
C ALA A 149 -9.72 -0.50 11.22
N VAL A 150 -10.21 0.53 10.51
CA VAL A 150 -9.49 1.80 10.35
C VAL A 150 -9.20 2.45 11.70
N SER A 151 -10.18 2.46 12.62
CA SER A 151 -10.00 3.05 13.95
C SER A 151 -8.89 2.40 14.77
N LEU A 152 -8.79 1.08 14.75
CA LEU A 152 -7.74 0.37 15.48
C LEU A 152 -6.34 0.65 14.89
N CYS A 153 -6.23 0.69 13.56
CA CYS A 153 -4.95 1.01 12.92
C CYS A 153 -4.54 2.48 13.10
N CYS A 154 -5.46 3.43 12.93
CA CYS A 154 -5.21 4.85 13.17
C CYS A 154 -4.84 5.10 14.63
N TYR A 155 -5.50 4.44 15.58
CA TYR A 155 -5.15 4.50 17.00
C TYR A 155 -3.72 4.03 17.26
N GLU A 156 -3.33 2.83 16.81
CA GLU A 156 -1.98 2.29 17.04
C GLU A 156 -0.89 3.20 16.44
N LEU A 157 -1.12 3.76 15.24
CA LEU A 157 -0.20 4.74 14.64
C LEU A 157 -0.12 6.05 15.44
N ALA A 158 -1.25 6.60 15.88
CA ALA A 158 -1.29 7.83 16.66
C ALA A 158 -0.65 7.66 18.04
N THR A 159 -0.84 6.50 18.68
CA THR A 159 -0.16 6.13 19.93
C THR A 159 1.35 6.10 19.72
N PHE A 160 1.83 5.34 18.73
CA PHE A 160 3.25 5.27 18.41
C PHE A 160 3.83 6.66 18.11
N TYR A 161 3.12 7.46 17.31
CA TYR A 161 3.54 8.81 16.96
C TYR A 161 3.68 9.71 18.20
N THR A 162 2.68 9.70 19.08
CA THR A 162 2.66 10.51 20.31
C THR A 162 3.76 10.09 21.30
N GLU A 163 3.99 8.78 21.46
CA GLU A 163 5.06 8.26 22.31
C GLU A 163 6.44 8.64 21.78
N ASN A 164 6.65 8.60 20.47
CA ASN A 164 7.92 8.98 19.85
C ASN A 164 8.17 10.49 19.84
N LEU A 165 7.14 11.33 19.70
CA LEU A 165 7.26 12.78 19.85
C LEU A 165 7.77 13.16 21.26
N LYS A 166 7.18 12.58 22.31
CA LYS A 166 7.64 12.77 23.70
C LYS A 166 9.09 12.33 23.91
N ASN A 167 9.52 11.28 23.18
CA ASN A 167 10.90 10.80 23.24
C ASN A 167 11.88 11.70 22.45
N MET A 168 11.43 12.36 21.38
CA MET A 168 12.24 13.30 20.58
C MET A 168 12.51 14.62 21.31
N GLU A 169 11.54 15.14 22.08
CA GLU A 169 11.76 16.28 22.97
C GLU A 169 12.87 16.01 24.01
N ASN A 170 13.09 14.73 24.36
CA ASN A 170 14.18 14.29 25.25
C ASN A 170 15.49 13.90 24.53
N LYS A 171 15.52 13.81 23.19
CA LYS A 171 16.64 13.23 22.40
C LYS A 171 17.30 14.21 21.42
N GLN A 172 17.25 15.52 21.67
CA GLN A 172 17.89 16.55 20.84
C GLN A 172 19.45 16.47 20.72
N LEU A 173 20.11 15.38 21.13
CA LEU A 173 21.58 15.30 21.20
C LEU A 173 22.25 14.19 20.36
N ILE A 174 21.54 13.36 19.60
CA ILE A 174 22.20 12.31 18.79
C ILE A 174 21.48 12.15 17.44
N ALA A 175 21.63 13.13 16.56
CA ALA A 175 21.09 13.07 15.20
C ALA A 175 22.24 13.17 14.18
N SER A 176 22.97 12.07 13.99
CA SER A 176 23.77 11.83 12.78
C SER A 176 24.39 10.43 12.89
N GLU A 177 23.76 9.40 12.31
CA GLU A 177 24.49 8.18 11.88
C GLU A 177 23.63 7.19 11.05
N ASN A 178 22.29 7.28 11.06
CA ASN A 178 21.43 6.33 10.32
C ASN A 178 20.82 6.86 9.00
N ALA A 179 21.35 7.94 8.42
CA ALA A 179 20.85 8.51 7.14
C ALA A 179 21.26 7.69 5.89
N LEU A 180 21.67 6.43 6.07
CA LEU A 180 22.31 5.61 5.04
C LEU A 180 21.38 4.57 4.38
N ASP A 181 20.10 4.47 4.76
CA ASP A 181 19.23 3.34 4.37
C ASP A 181 17.89 3.75 3.71
N ASP A 182 17.81 4.96 3.15
CA ASP A 182 16.53 5.62 2.88
C ASP A 182 16.20 5.89 1.39
N ASP A 183 16.67 5.03 0.49
CA ASP A 183 16.42 5.14 -0.96
C ASP A 183 15.48 4.02 -1.46
N LEU A 184 14.41 3.73 -0.72
CA LEU A 184 13.38 2.79 -1.20
C LEU A 184 12.74 3.33 -2.50
N ALA A 185 12.59 2.46 -3.48
CA ALA A 185 11.90 2.81 -4.71
C ALA A 185 10.42 3.09 -4.43
N ALA A 186 9.88 4.15 -5.03
CA ALA A 186 8.44 4.39 -5.01
C ALA A 186 7.70 3.22 -5.67
N LEU A 187 6.53 2.88 -5.13
CA LEU A 187 5.74 1.72 -5.53
C LEU A 187 5.32 1.78 -7.00
N ASP A 188 5.07 2.96 -7.54
CA ASP A 188 4.77 3.17 -8.96
C ASP A 188 5.97 2.87 -9.88
N VAL A 189 7.19 3.14 -9.41
CA VAL A 189 8.44 2.80 -10.13
C VAL A 189 8.66 1.29 -10.12
N VAL A 190 8.40 0.63 -8.98
CA VAL A 190 8.44 -0.83 -8.86
C VAL A 190 7.35 -1.49 -9.71
N GLU A 191 6.15 -0.91 -9.75
CA GLU A 191 5.05 -1.38 -10.57
C GLU A 191 5.38 -1.33 -12.06
N THR A 192 5.99 -0.23 -12.50
CA THR A 192 6.47 -0.09 -13.89
C THR A 192 7.48 -1.20 -14.22
N TYR A 193 8.38 -1.52 -13.30
CA TYR A 193 9.31 -2.65 -13.47
C TYR A 193 8.57 -3.99 -13.62
N TYR A 194 7.54 -4.25 -12.82
CA TYR A 194 6.76 -5.50 -12.94
C TYR A 194 6.05 -5.62 -14.29
N GLN A 195 5.52 -4.52 -14.82
CA GLN A 195 4.89 -4.49 -16.15
C GLN A 195 5.91 -4.75 -17.26
N GLU A 196 7.10 -4.14 -17.18
CA GLU A 196 8.21 -4.39 -18.12
C GLU A 196 8.69 -5.85 -18.03
N LEU A 197 8.81 -6.40 -16.82
CA LEU A 197 9.21 -7.78 -16.59
C LEU A 197 8.19 -8.75 -17.19
N GLU A 198 6.90 -8.56 -16.92
CA GLU A 198 5.82 -9.40 -17.45
C GLU A 198 5.83 -9.40 -18.98
N SER A 199 5.90 -8.21 -19.59
CA SER A 199 5.97 -8.03 -21.04
C SER A 199 7.16 -8.81 -21.64
N LEU A 200 8.35 -8.66 -21.06
CA LEU A 200 9.55 -9.38 -21.52
C LEU A 200 9.39 -10.89 -21.35
N LEU A 201 8.92 -11.35 -20.19
CA LEU A 201 8.81 -12.78 -19.91
C LEU A 201 7.75 -13.48 -20.78
N LEU A 202 6.67 -12.78 -21.14
CA LEU A 202 5.71 -13.24 -22.16
C LEU A 202 6.38 -13.32 -23.54
N LYS A 203 7.13 -12.27 -23.92
CA LYS A 203 7.80 -12.19 -25.22
C LYS A 203 8.84 -13.29 -25.44
N ILE A 204 9.58 -13.68 -24.40
CA ILE A 204 10.57 -14.77 -24.49
C ILE A 204 9.97 -16.17 -24.27
N GLY A 205 8.65 -16.26 -24.06
CA GLY A 205 7.95 -17.54 -23.87
C GLY A 205 8.14 -18.18 -22.49
N TYR A 206 8.65 -17.45 -21.49
CA TYR A 206 8.74 -17.95 -20.12
C TYR A 206 7.37 -17.92 -19.42
N LEU A 207 6.58 -16.88 -19.68
CA LEU A 207 5.18 -16.78 -19.25
C LEU A 207 4.25 -17.15 -20.40
N TYR A 208 3.11 -17.73 -20.04
CA TYR A 208 1.95 -17.86 -20.92
C TYR A 208 0.82 -16.99 -20.37
N ALA A 209 0.03 -16.36 -21.24
CA ALA A 209 -1.04 -15.44 -20.84
C ALA A 209 -1.96 -15.99 -19.74
N HIS A 210 -2.37 -17.26 -19.84
CA HIS A 210 -3.25 -17.93 -18.87
C HIS A 210 -2.59 -18.24 -17.51
N THR A 211 -1.26 -18.12 -17.40
CA THR A 211 -0.48 -18.32 -16.15
C THR A 211 0.26 -17.07 -15.69
N SER A 212 0.16 -15.96 -16.45
CA SER A 212 0.97 -14.77 -16.23
C SER A 212 0.76 -14.21 -14.83
N SER A 213 -0.50 -13.99 -14.45
CA SER A 213 -0.87 -13.39 -13.16
C SER A 213 -0.35 -14.18 -11.97
N SER A 214 -0.48 -15.51 -11.97
CA SER A 214 -0.06 -16.35 -10.83
C SER A 214 1.46 -16.48 -10.72
N ARG A 215 2.19 -16.40 -11.84
CA ARG A 215 3.66 -16.37 -11.83
C ARG A 215 4.18 -14.98 -11.45
N MET A 216 3.56 -13.92 -11.95
CA MET A 216 3.88 -12.54 -11.57
C MET A 216 3.62 -12.26 -10.10
N GLU A 217 2.58 -12.86 -9.50
CA GLU A 217 2.37 -12.84 -8.05
C GLU A 217 3.60 -13.35 -7.28
N LYS A 218 4.23 -14.45 -7.73
CA LYS A 218 5.46 -14.98 -7.10
C LYS A 218 6.65 -14.04 -7.26
N PHE A 219 6.80 -13.39 -8.42
CA PHE A 219 7.84 -12.37 -8.62
C PHE A 219 7.61 -11.18 -7.69
N ARG A 220 6.38 -10.66 -7.61
CA ARG A 220 6.02 -9.56 -6.70
C ARG A 220 6.33 -9.91 -5.25
N GLN A 221 5.97 -11.12 -4.80
CA GLN A 221 6.30 -11.60 -3.45
C GLN A 221 7.81 -11.70 -3.20
N LEU A 222 8.59 -12.11 -4.20
CA LEU A 222 10.05 -12.15 -4.10
C LEU A 222 10.63 -10.74 -3.90
N TYR A 223 10.25 -9.80 -4.77
CA TYR A 223 10.79 -8.43 -4.76
C TYR A 223 10.25 -7.57 -3.60
N ASN A 224 9.00 -7.75 -3.19
CA ASN A 224 8.43 -7.05 -2.03
C ASN A 224 9.18 -7.41 -0.72
N ARG A 225 9.66 -8.66 -0.59
CA ARG A 225 10.52 -9.07 0.54
C ARG A 225 11.91 -8.45 0.49
N ALA A 226 12.44 -8.21 -0.71
CA ALA A 226 13.76 -7.60 -0.90
C ALA A 226 13.79 -6.10 -0.57
N ARG A 227 12.62 -5.42 -0.55
CA ARG A 227 12.49 -3.97 -0.29
C ARG A 227 13.40 -3.16 -1.21
N LEU A 228 13.12 -3.27 -2.51
CA LEU A 228 13.97 -2.70 -3.57
C LEU A 228 14.22 -1.19 -3.40
N GLN A 229 15.47 -0.82 -3.54
CA GLN A 229 15.92 0.56 -3.61
C GLN A 229 15.82 1.12 -5.04
N THR A 230 15.77 2.44 -5.18
CA THR A 230 15.66 3.13 -6.48
C THR A 230 16.76 2.67 -7.46
N LYS A 231 18.00 2.56 -6.97
CA LYS A 231 19.15 2.09 -7.77
C LYS A 231 19.03 0.63 -8.20
N GLU A 232 18.47 -0.22 -7.33
CA GLU A 232 18.27 -1.65 -7.65
C GLU A 232 17.19 -1.81 -8.71
N VAL A 233 16.08 -1.08 -8.61
CA VAL A 233 15.05 -1.07 -9.67
C VAL A 233 15.63 -0.55 -10.99
N ALA A 234 16.44 0.50 -10.96
CA ALA A 234 17.10 1.02 -12.16
C ALA A 234 18.03 -0.03 -12.81
N MET A 235 18.80 -0.76 -12.01
CA MET A 235 19.65 -1.86 -12.48
C MET A 235 18.81 -2.99 -13.09
N LEU A 236 17.75 -3.43 -12.41
CA LEU A 236 16.86 -4.51 -12.90
C LEU A 236 16.20 -4.13 -14.23
N ARG A 237 15.69 -2.89 -14.35
CA ARG A 237 15.15 -2.37 -15.61
C ARG A 237 16.21 -2.28 -16.71
N GLY A 238 17.44 -1.94 -16.35
CA GLY A 238 18.59 -1.96 -17.26
C GLY A 238 18.83 -3.36 -17.87
N ILE A 239 18.71 -4.41 -17.05
CA ILE A 239 18.80 -5.80 -17.52
C ILE A 239 17.67 -6.10 -18.51
N LEU A 240 16.42 -5.74 -18.20
CA LEU A 240 15.28 -5.97 -19.10
C LEU A 240 15.51 -5.30 -20.47
N ARG A 241 15.95 -4.04 -20.48
CA ARG A 241 16.26 -3.30 -21.72
C ARG A 241 17.38 -3.95 -22.52
N GLN A 242 18.43 -4.42 -21.86
CA GLN A 242 19.55 -5.08 -22.53
C GLN A 242 19.12 -6.42 -23.16
N VAL A 243 18.28 -7.19 -22.48
CA VAL A 243 17.70 -8.43 -23.03
C VAL A 243 16.80 -8.11 -24.22
N GLU A 244 15.94 -7.10 -24.13
CA GLU A 244 15.11 -6.66 -25.26
C GLU A 244 15.94 -6.25 -26.48
N TRP A 245 17.02 -5.49 -26.26
CA TRP A 245 17.95 -5.10 -27.31
C TRP A 245 18.59 -6.34 -27.96
N ALA A 246 19.05 -7.30 -27.16
CA ALA A 246 19.67 -8.52 -27.67
C ALA A 246 18.70 -9.33 -28.55
N ILE A 247 17.44 -9.48 -28.11
CA ILE A 247 16.40 -10.17 -28.90
C ILE A 247 16.22 -9.48 -30.25
N ARG A 248 16.03 -8.16 -30.29
CA ARG A 248 15.82 -7.42 -31.55
C ARG A 248 17.00 -7.58 -32.52
N ASN A 249 18.23 -7.55 -32.02
CA ASN A 249 19.42 -7.64 -32.88
C ASN A 249 19.73 -9.07 -33.36
N LEU A 250 19.36 -10.10 -32.59
CA LEU A 250 19.50 -11.48 -33.03
C LEU A 250 18.53 -11.82 -34.16
N TYR A 251 17.26 -11.40 -34.06
CA TYR A 251 16.27 -11.56 -35.14
C TYR A 251 16.71 -10.85 -36.43
N ASN A 252 17.22 -9.63 -36.35
CA ASN A 252 17.69 -8.89 -37.53
C ASN A 252 18.90 -9.54 -38.24
N ARG A 253 19.68 -10.39 -37.54
CA ARG A 253 20.81 -11.11 -38.12
C ARG A 253 20.42 -12.42 -38.79
N GLU A 254 19.26 -12.99 -38.48
CA GLU A 254 18.75 -14.21 -39.13
C GLU A 254 17.97 -13.91 -40.42
N GLU A 255 17.48 -12.68 -40.60
CA GLU A 255 16.80 -12.21 -41.82
C GLU A 255 17.73 -11.56 -42.87
N SER A 256 19.04 -11.42 -42.57
CA SER A 256 20.07 -10.87 -43.48
C SER A 256 20.99 -11.97 -43.99
#